data_AF-A0A5B6ZB82-F1
#
_entry.id   AF-A0A5B6ZB82-F1
#
_cell.length_a   1.000
_cell.length_b   1.000
_cell.length_c   1.000
_cell.angle_alpha   90.00
_cell.angle_beta   90.00
_cell.angle_gamma   90.00
#
_symmetry.space_group_name_H-M   'P 1'
#
loop_
_entity.id
_entity.type
_entity.pdbx_description
1 polymer ?
#
loop_
_entity_poly.entity_id
_entity_poly.type
_entity_poly.pdbx_seq_one_letter_code
_entity_poly.pdbx_strand_id
1 'polypeptide(L)'
;KEKKWQFSKTSTSERAMVIGLGGLNLFGVIILATMLKNIAVTPSGFVTFVSDIFPLFQIYAGSFFAIPLIRWILICKTNAEIEKRNRAREQCSLALELPDPSLRRKLLSAQDMAQRTFIGKDQIVYSTDRDLLKQDYEARDWDQRFREIKKTD
;
A
#
# COMPACT_ATOMS: atom_id res chain seq x y z
N LYS A 1 6.08 -10.54 0.95
CA LYS A 1 6.53 -9.12 0.91
C LYS A 1 5.54 -8.31 0.07
N GLU A 2 5.24 -7.07 0.44
CA GLU A 2 4.43 -6.12 -0.34
C GLU A 2 5.18 -5.65 -1.59
N LYS A 3 4.46 -5.48 -2.71
CA LYS A 3 5.06 -5.09 -4.00
C LYS A 3 5.31 -3.59 -4.06
N LYS A 4 6.50 -3.20 -4.56
CA LYS A 4 6.82 -1.79 -4.86
C LYS A 4 5.98 -1.28 -6.01
N TRP A 5 5.65 0.00 -5.95
CA TRP A 5 4.94 0.72 -6.99
C TRP A 5 5.91 1.02 -8.13
N GLN A 6 5.54 0.61 -9.33
CA GLN A 6 6.29 0.92 -10.54
C GLN A 6 5.92 2.33 -11.03
N PHE A 7 6.92 3.07 -11.50
CA PHE A 7 6.70 4.41 -12.02
C PHE A 7 5.81 4.41 -13.27
N SER A 8 6.13 3.54 -14.23
CA SER A 8 5.41 3.32 -15.48
C SER A 8 5.52 1.84 -15.88
N LYS A 9 4.66 1.41 -16.80
CA LYS A 9 4.70 0.08 -17.42
C LYS A 9 5.57 0.03 -18.69
N THR A 10 6.21 1.15 -19.03
CA THR A 10 7.01 1.31 -20.24
C THR A 10 8.33 0.57 -20.12
N SER A 11 8.80 0.00 -21.21
CA SER A 11 10.15 -0.53 -21.34
C SER A 11 11.21 0.58 -21.23
N THR A 12 12.46 0.19 -21.02
CA THR A 12 13.59 1.13 -20.90
C THR A 12 13.81 1.92 -22.19
N SER A 13 13.61 1.31 -23.36
CA SER A 13 13.77 1.96 -24.67
C SER A 13 12.67 2.98 -24.93
N GLU A 14 11.41 2.65 -24.69
CA GLU A 14 10.29 3.59 -24.80
C GLU A 14 10.50 4.80 -23.88
N ARG A 15 10.95 4.55 -22.65
CA ARG A 15 11.23 5.62 -21.71
C ARG A 15 12.36 6.54 -22.17
N ALA A 16 13.45 5.97 -22.70
CA ALA A 16 14.55 6.74 -23.26
C ALA A 16 14.09 7.57 -24.47
N MET A 17 13.25 7.02 -25.32
CA MET A 17 12.67 7.72 -26.47
C MET A 17 11.78 8.88 -26.04
N VAL A 18 10.91 8.69 -25.05
CA VAL A 18 10.04 9.75 -24.50
C VAL A 18 10.88 10.88 -23.88
N ILE A 19 11.93 10.53 -23.14
CA ILE A 19 12.86 11.52 -22.57
C ILE A 19 13.60 12.27 -23.68
N GLY A 20 14.10 11.56 -24.69
CA GLY A 20 14.82 12.15 -25.82
C GLY A 20 13.94 13.10 -26.64
N LEU A 21 12.72 12.66 -27.00
CA LEU A 21 11.76 13.47 -27.74
C LEU A 21 11.30 14.69 -26.94
N GLY A 22 11.02 14.51 -25.64
CA GLY A 22 10.71 15.62 -24.75
C GLY A 22 11.88 16.60 -24.62
N GLY A 23 13.12 16.10 -24.56
CA GLY A 23 14.32 16.91 -24.45
C GLY A 23 14.52 17.77 -25.70
N LEU A 24 14.31 17.19 -26.87
CA LEU A 24 14.33 17.90 -28.15
C LEU A 24 13.23 18.98 -28.21
N ASN A 25 12.02 18.67 -27.73
CA ASN A 25 10.92 19.65 -27.65
C ASN A 25 11.26 20.83 -26.72
N LEU A 26 11.77 20.55 -25.51
CA LEU A 26 12.18 21.58 -24.55
C LEU A 26 13.32 22.45 -25.09
N PHE A 27 14.30 21.83 -25.75
CA PHE A 27 15.39 22.55 -26.40
C PHE A 27 14.89 23.49 -27.51
N GLY A 28 13.94 23.02 -28.33
CA GLY A 28 13.27 23.85 -29.33
C GLY A 28 12.56 25.06 -28.72
N VAL A 29 11.85 24.86 -27.60
CA VAL A 29 11.21 25.97 -26.85
C VAL A 29 12.25 26.97 -26.33
N ILE A 30 13.40 26.51 -25.83
CA ILE A 30 14.47 27.40 -25.34
C ILE A 30 15.04 28.24 -26.49
N ILE A 31 15.36 27.63 -27.64
CA ILE A 31 15.84 28.37 -28.81
C ILE A 31 14.78 29.36 -29.29
N LEU A 32 13.51 28.94 -29.39
CA LEU A 32 12.45 29.82 -29.81
C LEU A 32 12.28 31.00 -28.84
N ALA A 33 12.47 30.79 -27.53
CA ALA A 33 12.47 31.86 -26.54
C ALA A 33 13.58 32.89 -26.80
N THR A 34 14.80 32.45 -27.12
CA THR A 34 15.92 33.37 -27.39
C THR A 34 15.72 34.10 -28.71
N MET A 35 15.19 33.43 -29.73
CA MET A 35 14.86 34.06 -31.01
C MET A 35 13.79 35.14 -30.84
N LEU A 36 12.69 34.86 -30.14
CA LEU A 36 11.61 35.83 -29.91
C LEU A 36 12.07 37.05 -29.10
N LYS A 37 12.98 36.86 -28.13
CA LYS A 37 13.54 37.96 -27.32
C LYS A 37 14.48 38.88 -28.11
N ASN A 38 15.16 38.37 -29.12
CA ASN A 38 16.16 39.10 -29.88
C ASN A 38 15.58 39.84 -31.10
N ILE A 39 14.26 39.85 -31.27
CA ILE A 39 13.60 40.58 -32.36
C ILE A 39 13.64 42.08 -32.03
N ALA A 40 14.49 42.82 -32.74
CA ALA A 40 14.71 44.26 -32.56
C ALA A 40 13.63 45.15 -33.20
N VAL A 41 12.63 44.55 -33.86
CA VAL A 41 11.57 45.25 -34.60
C VAL A 41 10.22 44.90 -34.01
N THR A 42 9.21 45.78 -34.09
CA THR A 42 7.85 45.45 -33.66
C THR A 42 7.37 44.16 -34.35
N PRO A 43 7.02 43.10 -33.58
CA PRO A 43 6.48 41.87 -34.15
C PRO A 43 5.25 42.18 -35.01
N SER A 44 5.27 41.79 -36.29
CA SER A 44 4.14 41.99 -37.21
C SER A 44 3.65 40.66 -37.77
N GLY A 45 2.32 40.49 -37.79
CA GLY A 45 1.67 39.33 -38.40
C GLY A 45 1.94 38.02 -37.66
N PHE A 46 2.59 37.06 -38.35
CA PHE A 46 2.82 35.70 -37.84
C PHE A 46 3.68 35.66 -36.57
N VAL A 47 4.65 36.56 -36.42
CA VAL A 47 5.52 36.61 -35.22
C VAL A 47 4.72 36.94 -33.96
N THR A 48 3.74 37.86 -34.07
CA THR A 48 2.84 38.21 -32.97
C THR A 48 2.02 36.99 -32.55
N PHE A 49 1.43 36.28 -33.51
CA PHE A 49 0.67 35.06 -33.24
C PHE A 49 1.51 33.99 -32.51
N VAL A 50 2.74 33.73 -32.99
CA VAL A 50 3.65 32.78 -32.34
C VAL A 50 3.99 33.25 -30.92
N SER A 51 4.26 34.56 -30.73
CA SER A 51 4.56 35.11 -29.40
C SER A 51 3.37 34.99 -28.43
N ASP A 52 2.14 35.11 -28.92
CA ASP A 52 0.93 35.03 -28.09
C ASP A 52 0.66 33.60 -27.60
N ILE A 53 0.92 32.60 -28.45
CA ILE A 53 0.76 31.17 -28.10
C ILE A 53 1.98 30.59 -27.38
N PHE A 54 3.14 31.24 -27.48
CA PHE A 54 4.39 30.74 -26.92
C PHE A 54 4.35 30.42 -25.41
N PRO A 55 3.70 31.22 -24.54
CA PRO A 55 3.55 30.86 -23.13
C PRO A 55 2.86 29.51 -22.90
N LEU A 56 1.88 29.15 -23.73
CA LEU A 56 1.21 27.85 -23.65
C LEU A 56 2.18 26.71 -23.99
N PHE A 57 3.02 26.90 -25.01
CA PHE A 57 4.08 25.93 -25.34
C PHE A 57 5.10 25.77 -24.21
N GLN A 58 5.47 26.86 -23.54
CA GLN A 58 6.39 26.81 -22.39
C GLN A 58 5.78 26.04 -21.21
N ILE A 59 4.52 26.32 -20.88
CA ILE A 59 3.79 25.60 -19.83
C ILE A 59 3.71 24.11 -20.17
N TYR A 60 3.38 23.77 -21.42
CA TYR A 60 3.31 22.39 -21.88
C TYR A 60 4.66 21.68 -21.77
N ALA A 61 5.72 22.26 -22.34
CA ALA A 61 7.06 21.68 -22.33
C ALA A 61 7.60 21.52 -20.90
N GLY A 62 7.35 22.49 -20.01
CA GLY A 62 7.71 22.39 -18.59
C GLY A 62 6.90 21.31 -17.87
N SER A 63 5.58 21.28 -18.08
CA SER A 63 4.68 20.32 -17.42
C SER A 63 4.97 18.87 -17.83
N PHE A 64 5.39 18.65 -19.08
CA PHE A 64 5.78 17.34 -19.60
C PHE A 64 6.87 16.68 -18.74
N PHE A 65 7.77 17.46 -18.13
CA PHE A 65 8.80 16.95 -17.22
C PHE A 65 8.41 17.09 -15.74
N ALA A 66 7.79 18.20 -15.37
CA ALA A 66 7.45 18.49 -13.98
C ALA A 66 6.49 17.45 -13.40
N ILE A 67 5.44 17.07 -14.14
CA ILE A 67 4.44 16.11 -13.66
C ILE A 67 5.06 14.72 -13.42
N PRO A 68 5.79 14.11 -14.38
CA PRO A 68 6.54 12.87 -14.13
C PRO A 68 7.52 12.97 -12.96
N LEU A 69 8.22 14.09 -12.81
CA LEU A 69 9.20 14.27 -11.73
C LEU A 69 8.53 14.26 -10.35
N ILE A 70 7.43 15.00 -10.18
CA ILE A 70 6.65 15.02 -8.94
C ILE A 70 6.14 13.61 -8.62
N ARG A 71 5.56 12.92 -9.62
CA ARG A 71 5.11 11.54 -9.45
C ARG A 71 6.25 10.61 -9.02
N TRP A 72 7.44 10.78 -9.59
CA TRP A 72 8.61 9.97 -9.25
C TRP A 72 9.01 10.15 -7.79
N ILE A 73 9.03 11.39 -7.29
CA ILE A 73 9.32 11.69 -5.88
C ILE A 73 8.30 11.01 -4.95
N LEU A 74 7.01 11.11 -5.25
CA LEU A 74 5.95 10.49 -4.45
C LEU A 74 6.08 8.95 -4.41
N ILE A 75 6.37 8.34 -5.56
CA ILE A 75 6.57 6.88 -5.67
C ILE A 75 7.83 6.45 -4.90
N CYS A 76 8.91 7.22 -4.94
CA CYS A 76 10.13 6.95 -4.17
C CYS A 76 9.84 6.92 -2.66
N LYS A 77 9.10 7.91 -2.14
CA LYS A 77 8.70 7.95 -0.72
C LYS A 77 7.85 6.74 -0.35
N THR A 78 6.83 6.45 -1.15
CA THR A 78 5.92 5.31 -0.93
C THR A 78 6.69 3.98 -0.93
N ASN A 79 7.61 3.80 -1.88
CA ASN A 79 8.41 2.59 -1.97
C ASN A 79 9.40 2.42 -0.82
N ALA A 80 9.90 3.51 -0.22
CA ALA A 80 10.72 3.45 0.97
C ALA A 80 9.93 2.95 2.19
N GLU A 81 8.68 3.39 2.34
CA GLU A 81 7.79 2.91 3.41
C GLU A 81 7.40 1.44 3.22
N ILE A 82 7.13 1.02 1.98
CA ILE A 82 6.91 -0.39 1.63
C ILE A 82 8.14 -1.22 2.00
N GLU A 83 9.34 -0.74 1.67
CA GLU A 83 10.58 -1.44 2.00
C GLU A 83 10.78 -1.59 3.50
N LYS A 84 10.50 -0.55 4.30
CA LYS A 84 10.57 -0.61 5.76
C LYS A 84 9.65 -1.70 6.32
N ARG A 85 8.40 -1.77 5.85
CA ARG A 85 7.44 -2.81 6.27
C ARG A 85 7.86 -4.20 5.81
N ASN A 86 8.44 -4.33 4.62
CA ASN A 86 8.96 -5.60 4.11
C ASN A 86 10.12 -6.14 4.94
N ARG A 87 11.06 -5.29 5.35
CA ARG A 87 12.15 -5.69 6.26
C ARG A 87 11.62 -6.17 7.60
N ALA A 88 10.64 -5.48 8.18
CA ALA A 88 10.03 -5.93 9.43
C ALA A 88 9.37 -7.32 9.29
N ARG A 89 8.62 -7.55 8.20
CA ARG A 89 8.02 -8.87 7.91
C ARG A 89 9.07 -9.96 7.70
N GLU A 90 10.18 -9.63 7.04
CA GLU A 90 11.30 -10.55 6.83
C GLU A 90 12.00 -10.91 8.13
N GLN A 91 12.27 -9.93 9.00
CA GLN A 91 12.83 -10.18 10.33
C GLN A 91 11.92 -11.07 11.18
N CYS A 92 10.60 -10.84 11.16
CA CYS A 92 9.64 -11.71 11.83
C CYS A 92 9.65 -13.13 11.25
N SER A 93 9.75 -13.28 9.92
CA SER A 93 9.85 -14.59 9.27
C SER A 93 11.09 -15.35 9.72
N LEU A 94 12.25 -14.70 9.75
CA LEU A 94 13.50 -15.30 10.21
C LEU A 94 13.44 -15.70 11.68
N ALA A 95 12.81 -14.87 12.53
CA ALA A 95 12.60 -15.19 13.95
C ALA A 95 11.66 -16.39 14.16
N LEU A 96 10.78 -16.70 13.19
CA LEU A 96 9.90 -17.88 13.23
C LEU A 96 10.59 -19.15 12.69
N GLU A 97 11.56 -19.03 11.80
CA GLU A 97 12.34 -20.17 11.28
C GLU A 97 13.28 -20.75 12.34
N LEU A 98 13.87 -19.89 13.18
CA LEU A 98 14.71 -20.27 14.31
C LEU A 98 14.13 -19.74 15.63
N PRO A 99 12.99 -20.29 16.10
CA PRO A 99 12.28 -19.75 17.24
C PRO A 99 13.04 -20.02 18.55
N ASP A 100 13.19 -18.97 19.36
CA ASP A 100 13.64 -19.08 20.74
C ASP A 100 12.79 -20.10 21.53
N PRO A 101 13.34 -20.85 22.50
CA PRO A 101 12.58 -21.88 23.22
C PRO A 101 11.29 -21.37 23.85
N SER A 102 11.26 -20.11 24.30
CA SER A 102 10.06 -19.47 24.84
C SER A 102 8.97 -19.27 23.77
N LEU A 103 9.36 -18.84 22.57
CA LEU A 103 8.47 -18.64 21.42
C LEU A 103 7.96 -19.99 20.89
N ARG A 104 8.83 -20.98 20.77
CA ARG A 104 8.46 -22.34 20.36
C ARG A 104 7.42 -22.94 21.30
N ARG A 105 7.57 -22.76 22.62
CA ARG A 105 6.59 -23.23 23.61
C ARG A 105 5.23 -22.54 23.45
N LYS A 106 5.21 -21.22 23.19
CA LYS A 106 3.97 -20.48 22.92
C LYS A 106 3.28 -20.97 21.64
N LEU A 107 4.04 -21.22 20.57
CA LEU A 107 3.50 -21.73 19.31
C LEU A 107 2.88 -23.13 19.47
N LEU A 108 3.56 -24.04 20.17
CA LEU A 108 3.03 -25.38 20.47
C LEU A 108 1.77 -25.30 21.34
N SER A 109 1.79 -24.49 22.40
CA SER A 109 0.62 -24.29 23.25
C SER A 109 -0.58 -23.70 22.49
N ALA A 110 -0.33 -22.79 21.55
CA ALA A 110 -1.37 -22.22 20.70
C ALA A 110 -1.93 -23.25 19.72
N GLN A 111 -1.08 -24.13 19.17
CA GLN A 111 -1.50 -25.24 18.31
C GLN A 111 -2.39 -26.24 19.07
N ASP A 112 -1.97 -26.67 20.26
CA ASP A 112 -2.75 -27.58 21.11
C ASP A 112 -4.11 -26.97 21.48
N MET A 113 -4.12 -25.67 21.81
CA MET A 113 -5.35 -24.95 22.10
C MET A 113 -6.25 -24.86 20.87
N ALA A 114 -5.71 -24.51 19.70
CA ALA A 114 -6.48 -24.43 18.46
C ALA A 114 -7.13 -25.77 18.08
N GLN A 115 -6.45 -26.90 18.34
CA GLN A 115 -7.03 -28.23 18.11
C GLN A 115 -8.12 -28.61 19.13
N ARG A 116 -8.00 -28.14 20.38
CA ARG A 116 -8.95 -28.45 21.45
C ARG A 116 -10.17 -27.54 21.49
N THR A 117 -10.08 -26.33 20.93
CA THR A 117 -11.12 -25.29 21.08
C THR A 117 -12.18 -25.37 19.98
N PHE A 118 -12.78 -26.54 19.75
CA PHE A 118 -14.07 -26.63 19.07
C PHE A 118 -15.16 -26.75 20.13
N ILE A 119 -15.64 -25.61 20.63
CA ILE A 119 -16.77 -25.56 21.55
C ILE A 119 -18.04 -25.53 20.69
N GLY A 120 -18.69 -26.69 20.53
CA GLY A 120 -19.96 -26.79 19.82
C GLY A 120 -21.08 -26.07 20.57
N LYS A 121 -22.16 -25.68 19.88
CA LYS A 121 -23.32 -24.98 20.49
C LYS A 121 -23.99 -25.77 21.63
N ASP A 122 -23.76 -27.07 21.69
CA ASP A 122 -24.19 -28.02 22.70
C ASP A 122 -23.36 -27.96 24.00
N GLN A 123 -22.18 -27.34 23.96
CA GLN A 123 -21.23 -27.25 25.08
C GLN A 123 -21.16 -25.84 25.68
N ILE A 124 -21.89 -24.87 25.13
CA ILE A 124 -21.90 -23.47 25.55
C ILE A 124 -23.08 -23.23 26.51
N VAL A 125 -22.79 -23.07 27.80
CA VAL A 125 -23.80 -22.78 28.85
C VAL A 125 -24.19 -21.30 28.85
N TYR A 126 -23.23 -20.40 28.61
CA TYR A 126 -23.45 -18.96 28.58
C TYR A 126 -23.05 -18.40 27.23
N SER A 127 -23.96 -17.70 26.57
CA SER A 127 -23.76 -17.15 25.22
C SER A 127 -24.52 -15.85 25.02
N THR A 128 -23.87 -14.83 24.46
CA THR A 128 -24.46 -13.48 24.35
C THR A 128 -25.72 -13.41 23.47
N ASP A 129 -26.00 -14.44 22.65
CA ASP A 129 -27.19 -14.54 21.79
C ASP A 129 -28.45 -15.04 22.51
N ARG A 130 -28.36 -15.58 23.74
CA ARG A 130 -29.51 -16.10 24.48
C ARG A 130 -29.86 -15.24 25.69
N ASP A 131 -31.15 -15.19 25.99
CA ASP A 131 -31.70 -14.44 27.12
C ASP A 131 -31.26 -15.02 28.48
N LEU A 132 -30.94 -14.14 29.43
CA LEU A 132 -30.28 -14.45 30.71
C LEU A 132 -31.11 -15.43 31.57
N LEU A 133 -32.44 -15.26 31.58
CA LEU A 133 -33.35 -16.12 32.35
C LEU A 133 -33.33 -17.58 31.88
N LYS A 134 -33.13 -17.79 30.58
CA LYS A 134 -33.07 -19.13 29.99
C LYS A 134 -31.72 -19.80 30.27
N GLN A 135 -30.64 -19.01 30.34
CA GLN A 135 -29.29 -19.47 30.66
C GLN A 135 -29.16 -19.93 32.12
N ASP A 136 -29.75 -19.20 33.06
CA ASP A 136 -29.75 -19.57 34.47
C ASP A 136 -30.43 -20.92 34.74
N TYR A 137 -31.46 -21.25 33.97
CA TYR A 137 -32.14 -22.54 34.07
C TYR A 137 -31.26 -23.68 33.54
N GLU A 138 -30.66 -23.53 32.34
CA GLU A 138 -29.76 -24.51 31.75
C GLU A 138 -28.50 -24.72 32.62
N ALA A 139 -27.98 -23.67 33.27
CA ALA A 139 -26.86 -23.75 34.20
C ALA A 139 -27.19 -24.57 35.47
N ARG A 140 -28.39 -24.41 36.02
CA ARG A 140 -28.83 -25.17 37.21
C ARG A 140 -29.05 -26.66 36.92
N ASP A 141 -29.62 -27.00 35.76
CA ASP A 141 -29.77 -28.39 35.33
C ASP A 141 -28.40 -29.07 35.14
N TRP A 142 -27.43 -28.34 34.57
CA TRP A 142 -26.07 -28.81 34.43
C TRP A 142 -25.38 -29.07 35.78
N ASP A 143 -25.49 -28.14 36.73
CA ASP A 143 -24.95 -28.30 38.09
C ASP A 143 -25.56 -29.51 38.82
N GLN A 144 -26.85 -29.80 38.57
CA GLN A 144 -27.52 -30.97 39.12
C GLN A 144 -26.92 -32.26 38.54
N ARG A 145 -26.81 -32.38 37.21
CA ARG A 145 -26.19 -33.53 36.54
C ARG A 145 -24.74 -33.75 36.99
N PHE A 146 -23.98 -32.68 37.18
CA PHE A 146 -22.59 -32.76 37.64
C PHE A 146 -22.47 -33.33 39.07
N ARG A 147 -23.40 -32.97 39.96
CA ARG A 147 -23.47 -33.53 41.33
C ARG A 147 -23.87 -35.00 41.35
N GLU A 148 -24.71 -35.44 40.42
CA GLU A 148 -25.11 -36.84 40.27
C GLU A 148 -23.95 -37.71 39.79
N ILE A 149 -23.18 -37.23 38.80
CA ILE A 149 -21.98 -37.93 38.31
C ILE A 149 -20.95 -38.12 39.44
N LYS A 150 -20.68 -37.07 40.24
CA LYS A 150 -19.78 -37.13 41.40
C LYS A 150 -20.20 -38.08 42.52
N LYS A 151 -21.47 -38.48 42.58
CA LYS A 151 -21.98 -39.45 43.57
C LYS A 151 -21.84 -40.90 43.10
N THR A 152 -21.57 -41.09 41.81
CA THR A 152 -21.56 -42.42 41.17
C THR A 152 -20.14 -42.96 40.99
N ASP A 153 -19.12 -42.10 41.16
CA ASP A 153 -17.70 -42.45 41.38
C ASP A 153 -17.39 -42.56 42.89
#